data_AF-A0A8J8PB41-F1
#
_entry.id   AF-A0A8J8PB41-F1
#
_cell.length_a   1.000
_cell.length_b   1.000
_cell.length_c   1.000
_cell.angle_alpha   90.00
_cell.angle_beta   90.00
_cell.angle_gamma   90.00
#
_symmetry.space_group_name_H-M   'P 1'
#
loop_
_entity.id
_entity.type
_entity.pdbx_description
1 polymer ?
#
loop_
_entity_poly.entity_id
_entity_poly.type
_entity_poly.pdbx_seq_one_letter_code
_entity_poly.pdbx_strand_id
1 'polypeptide(L)'
;MVTGYHGKLRIPESFCRECNLFVRAADQAAAEVDADVRVTVRSWWTHVLGALRYGGYHPPVMVVGGKRLCQGHDVPTTEEVVAAIEAALD
;
A
#
# COMPACT_ATOMS: atom_id res chain seq x y z
N MET A 1 -8.90 1.27 -7.40
CA MET A 1 -8.03 1.58 -8.57
C MET A 1 -7.29 2.87 -8.30
N VAL A 2 -5.96 2.88 -8.47
CA VAL A 2 -5.10 4.06 -8.21
C VAL A 2 -4.94 4.94 -9.47
N THR A 3 -5.35 4.43 -10.62
CA THR A 3 -5.32 5.12 -11.91
C THR A 3 -6.56 6.00 -12.12
N GLY A 4 -6.48 6.98 -13.03
CA GLY A 4 -7.58 7.89 -13.33
C GLY A 4 -7.40 9.29 -12.73
N TYR A 5 -8.48 10.06 -12.61
CA TYR A 5 -8.42 11.43 -12.09
C TYR A 5 -8.52 11.46 -10.56
N HIS A 6 -7.51 12.05 -9.92
CA HIS A 6 -7.49 12.35 -8.49
C HIS A 6 -7.51 13.87 -8.34
N GLY A 7 -8.72 14.44 -8.31
CA GLY A 7 -8.93 15.89 -8.44
C GLY A 7 -8.59 16.36 -9.86
N LYS A 8 -7.71 17.36 -9.98
CA LYS A 8 -7.27 17.89 -11.30
C LYS A 8 -6.11 17.10 -11.93
N LEU A 9 -5.54 16.13 -11.22
CA LEU A 9 -4.39 15.36 -11.67
C LEU A 9 -4.85 14.02 -12.27
N ARG A 10 -4.53 13.77 -13.54
CA ARG A 10 -4.72 12.47 -14.18
C ARG A 10 -3.49 11.60 -13.94
N ILE A 11 -3.70 10.42 -13.36
CA ILE A 11 -2.67 9.42 -13.15
C ILE A 11 -2.75 8.37 -14.27
N PRO A 12 -1.77 8.32 -15.19
CA PRO A 12 -1.76 7.35 -16.28
C PRO A 12 -1.51 5.93 -15.75
N GLU A 13 -2.05 4.94 -16.46
CA GLU A 13 -2.03 3.54 -16.03
C GLU A 13 -0.61 2.95 -15.97
N SER A 14 0.24 3.31 -16.94
CA SER A 14 1.66 2.91 -16.96
C SER A 14 2.47 3.45 -15.78
N PHE A 15 2.03 4.54 -15.16
CA PHE A 15 2.71 5.17 -14.02
C PHE A 15 2.33 4.52 -12.68
N CYS A 16 1.24 3.76 -12.64
CA CYS A 16 0.68 3.21 -11.39
C CYS A 16 0.45 1.70 -11.44
N ARG A 17 1.14 0.98 -12.33
CA ARG A 17 1.07 -0.48 -12.38
C ARG A 17 1.43 -1.10 -11.04
N GLU A 18 2.56 -0.69 -10.46
CA GLU A 18 3.05 -1.12 -9.15
C GLU A 18 2.06 -0.70 -8.05
N CYS A 19 1.54 0.52 -8.11
CA CYS A 19 0.53 0.99 -7.14
C CYS A 19 -0.73 0.12 -7.16
N ASN A 20 -1.19 -0.32 -8.34
CA ASN A 20 -2.34 -1.22 -8.46
C ASN A 20 -2.02 -2.61 -7.91
N LEU A 21 -0.79 -3.12 -8.09
CA LEU A 21 -0.38 -4.40 -7.52
C LEU A 21 -0.34 -4.35 -5.99
N PHE A 22 0.20 -3.28 -5.41
CA PHE A 22 0.21 -3.06 -3.96
C PHE A 22 -1.21 -3.04 -3.38
N VAL A 23 -2.14 -2.31 -4.01
CA VAL A 23 -3.52 -2.25 -3.53
C VAL A 23 -4.21 -3.61 -3.65
N ARG A 24 -3.99 -4.35 -4.74
CA ARG A 24 -4.57 -5.68 -4.91
C ARG A 24 -4.07 -6.66 -3.85
N ALA A 25 -2.77 -6.68 -3.57
CA ALA A 25 -2.19 -7.53 -2.53
C ALA A 25 -2.78 -7.19 -1.15
N ALA A 26 -2.93 -5.89 -0.84
CA ALA A 26 -3.53 -5.45 0.42
C ALA A 26 -5.03 -5.82 0.54
N ASP A 27 -5.81 -5.62 -0.52
CA ASP A 27 -7.24 -5.96 -0.53
C ASP A 27 -7.46 -7.48 -0.40
N GLN A 28 -6.62 -8.29 -1.05
CA GLN A 28 -6.67 -9.75 -0.95
C GLN A 28 -6.27 -10.22 0.46
N ALA A 29 -5.16 -9.74 1.00
CA ALA A 29 -4.70 -10.11 2.33
C ALA A 29 -5.72 -9.73 3.42
N ALA A 30 -6.36 -8.56 3.31
CA ALA A 30 -7.42 -8.14 4.23
C ALA A 30 -8.67 -9.02 4.15
N ALA A 31 -8.93 -9.69 3.02
CA ALA A 31 -10.03 -10.64 2.88
C ALA A 31 -9.68 -12.06 3.38
N GLU A 32 -8.39 -12.39 3.46
CA GLU A 32 -7.90 -13.70 3.92
C GLU A 32 -7.71 -13.77 5.44
N VAL A 33 -7.37 -12.66 6.08
CA VAL A 33 -7.19 -12.59 7.55
C VAL A 33 -8.54 -12.54 8.26
N ASP A 34 -8.74 -13.40 9.26
CA ASP A 34 -9.93 -13.42 10.13
C ASP A 34 -9.86 -12.33 11.21
N ALA A 35 -9.73 -11.06 10.79
CA ALA A 35 -9.69 -9.89 11.67
C ALA A 35 -10.27 -8.64 10.97
N ASP A 36 -10.66 -7.63 11.75
CA ASP A 36 -11.11 -6.34 11.21
C ASP A 36 -9.92 -5.51 10.70
N VAL A 37 -9.56 -5.72 9.42
CA VAL A 37 -8.44 -5.04 8.77
C VAL A 37 -8.93 -3.81 7.99
N ARG A 38 -8.50 -2.62 8.43
CA ARG A 38 -8.76 -1.37 7.71
C ARG A 38 -7.67 -1.04 6.69
N VAL A 39 -7.97 -1.23 5.41
CA VAL A 39 -7.10 -0.79 4.30
C VAL A 39 -7.35 0.70 3.97
N THR A 40 -6.29 1.50 3.88
CA THR A 40 -6.38 2.92 3.48
C THR A 40 -5.34 3.25 2.41
N VAL A 41 -5.78 3.72 1.26
CA VAL A 41 -4.91 4.14 0.15
C VAL A 41 -4.85 5.66 0.08
N ARG A 42 -3.63 6.22 0.05
CA ARG A 42 -3.38 7.67 -0.03
C ARG A 42 -2.40 7.99 -1.15
N SER A 43 -2.53 9.18 -1.74
CA SER A 43 -1.55 9.69 -2.71
C SER A 43 -0.25 10.05 -2.00
N TRP A 44 0.85 9.40 -2.38
CA TRP A 44 2.18 9.65 -1.82
C TRP A 44 2.59 11.13 -1.95
N TRP A 45 2.30 11.76 -3.09
CA TRP A 45 2.59 13.18 -3.35
C TRP A 45 1.98 14.11 -2.30
N THR A 46 0.77 13.81 -1.84
CA THR A 46 0.06 14.63 -0.84
C THR A 46 0.33 14.20 0.59
N HIS A 47 0.89 13.01 0.80
CA HIS A 47 1.12 12.40 2.12
C HIS A 47 2.60 12.06 2.34
N VAL A 48 3.52 12.79 1.70
CA VAL A 48 4.95 12.50 1.74
C VAL A 48 5.53 12.49 3.15
N LEU A 49 5.13 13.43 4.02
CA LEU A 49 5.55 13.46 5.42
C LEU A 49 5.09 12.21 6.19
N GLY A 50 3.89 11.72 5.87
CA GLY A 50 3.35 10.48 6.41
C GLY A 50 4.17 9.27 5.97
N ALA A 51 4.56 9.21 4.69
CA ALA A 51 5.42 8.13 4.18
C ALA A 51 6.82 8.16 4.80
N LEU A 52 7.43 9.34 4.94
CA LEU A 52 8.76 9.51 5.55
C LEU A 52 8.80 9.06 7.01
N ARG A 53 7.72 9.26 7.79
CA ARG A 53 7.62 8.77 9.17
C ARG A 53 7.86 7.26 9.29
N TYR A 54 7.53 6.51 8.25
CA TYR A 54 7.72 5.05 8.19
C TYR A 54 8.96 4.64 7.35
N GLY A 55 9.81 5.59 6.96
CA GLY A 55 10.97 5.34 6.10
C GLY A 55 10.64 5.08 4.63
N GLY A 56 9.47 5.55 4.17
CA GLY A 56 9.02 5.47 2.78
C GLY A 56 9.50 6.64 1.95
N TYR A 57 10.63 6.48 1.25
CA TYR A 57 11.26 7.51 0.42
C TYR A 57 10.85 7.43 -1.06
N HIS A 58 10.28 6.31 -1.48
CA HIS A 58 9.90 6.09 -2.88
C HIS A 58 8.52 5.41 -2.99
N PRO A 59 7.56 5.96 -3.74
CA PRO A 59 6.26 5.31 -3.94
C PRO A 59 6.35 4.10 -4.88
N PRO A 60 5.39 3.16 -4.80
CA PRO A 60 4.39 3.00 -3.74
C PRO A 60 5.03 2.57 -2.40
N VAL A 61 4.39 2.86 -1.27
CA VAL A 61 4.88 2.45 0.06
C VAL A 61 3.76 1.68 0.75
N MET A 62 4.05 0.49 1.29
CA MET A 62 3.11 -0.26 2.11
C MET A 62 3.54 -0.22 3.57
N VAL A 63 2.58 0.06 4.45
CA VAL A 63 2.76 0.09 5.90
C VAL A 63 1.70 -0.80 6.53
N VAL A 64 2.13 -1.75 7.37
CA VAL A 64 1.28 -2.69 8.09
C VAL A 64 1.62 -2.59 9.58
N GLY A 65 0.62 -2.47 10.46
CA GLY A 65 0.88 -2.34 11.90
C GLY A 65 1.74 -1.13 12.30
N GLY A 66 1.77 -0.07 11.50
CA GLY A 66 2.65 1.08 11.73
C GLY A 66 4.12 0.85 11.38
N LYS A 67 4.47 -0.26 10.71
CA LYS A 67 5.81 -0.54 10.20
C LYS A 67 5.79 -0.65 8.67
N ARG A 68 6.83 -0.12 8.01
CA ARG A 68 6.96 -0.25 6.55
C ARG A 68 7.27 -1.70 6.19
N LEU A 69 6.44 -2.27 5.33
CA LEU A 69 6.65 -3.61 4.76
C LEU A 69 7.62 -3.50 3.58
N CYS A 70 7.21 -2.80 2.52
CA CYS A 70 7.97 -2.65 1.29
C CYS A 70 7.76 -1.28 0.64
N GLN A 71 8.56 -0.96 -0.38
CA GLN A 71 8.38 0.25 -1.18
C GLN A 71 8.92 0.12 -2.61
N GLY A 72 8.43 0.95 -3.52
CA GLY A 72 8.93 1.06 -4.89
C GLY A 72 8.61 -0.18 -5.73
N HIS A 73 9.64 -0.74 -6.37
CA HIS A 73 9.53 -1.93 -7.22
C HIS A 73 9.44 -3.24 -6.46
N ASP A 74 9.55 -3.20 -5.13
CA ASP A 74 9.41 -4.35 -4.25
C ASP A 74 7.92 -4.66 -4.03
N VAL A 75 7.29 -5.23 -5.06
CA VAL A 75 5.87 -5.57 -5.06
C VAL A 75 5.65 -6.79 -4.16
N PRO A 76 4.88 -6.65 -3.06
CA PRO A 76 4.69 -7.76 -2.13
C PRO A 76 3.72 -8.79 -2.71
N THR A 77 3.91 -10.06 -2.33
CA THR A 77 2.87 -11.09 -2.53
C THR A 77 1.77 -10.95 -1.48
N THR A 78 0.62 -11.55 -1.74
CA THR A 78 -0.49 -11.54 -0.79
C THR A 78 -0.11 -12.20 0.53
N GLU A 79 0.64 -13.31 0.48
CA GLU A 79 1.09 -14.05 1.66
C GLU A 79 2.04 -13.23 2.54
N GLU A 80 2.93 -12.43 1.94
CA GLU A 80 3.81 -11.52 2.69
C GLU A 80 3.01 -10.45 3.44
N VAL A 81 1.92 -9.96 2.83
CA VAL A 81 1.03 -8.98 3.48
C VAL A 81 0.22 -9.63 4.60
N VAL A 82 -0.31 -10.85 4.39
CA VAL A 82 -1.03 -11.61 5.44
C VAL A 82 -0.12 -11.83 6.65
N ALA A 83 1.09 -12.34 6.44
CA ALA A 83 2.05 -12.57 7.53
C ALA A 83 2.38 -11.27 8.28
N ALA A 84 2.49 -10.15 7.57
CA ALA A 84 2.73 -8.85 8.20
C ALA A 84 1.52 -8.33 9.01
N ILE A 85 0.30 -8.64 8.58
CA ILE A 85 -0.93 -8.29 9.32
C ILE A 85 -1.00 -9.13 10.60
N GLU A 86 -0.84 -10.45 10.49
CA GLU A 86 -0.88 -11.37 11.64
C GLU A 86 0.17 -10.98 12.69
N ALA A 87 1.42 -10.73 12.27
CA ALA A 87 2.49 -10.28 13.17
C ALA A 87 2.27 -8.91 13.80
N ALA A 88 1.30 -8.11 13.32
CA ALA A 88 0.91 -6.83 13.91
C ALA A 88 -0.28 -6.94 14.86
N LEU A 89 -0.99 -8.08 14.86
CA LEU A 89 -2.10 -8.38 15.76
C LEU A 89 -1.62 -9.03 17.08
N ASP A 90 -0.44 -9.66 17.05
CA ASP A 90 0.29 -10.19 18.23
C ASP A 90 0.94 -9.08 19.08
#